data_AF-A0A0N1EW97-F1
#
_entry.id   AF-A0A0N1EW97-F1
#
_cell.length_a   1.000
_cell.length_b   1.000
_cell.length_c   1.000
_cell.angle_alpha   90.00
_cell.angle_beta   90.00
_cell.angle_gamma   90.00
#
_symmetry.space_group_name_H-M   'P 1'
#
loop_
_entity.id
_entity.type
_entity.pdbx_description
1 polymer ?
#
loop_
_entity_poly.entity_id
_entity_poly.type
_entity_poly.pdbx_seq_one_letter_code
_entity_poly.pdbx_strand_id
1 'polypeptide(L)'
;METPLPPLAEVSTAALAVLAERQRQITRYGHTADADDAAPRQHLLRLGHVFLLDAADLLSRRPNPAELTRVRRKAVQAAALCLAEIERIDRELAAGAD
;
A
#
# COMPACT_ATOMS: atom_id res chain seq x y z
N MET A 1 4.91 5.59 -27.78
CA MET A 1 4.77 4.12 -27.89
C MET A 1 4.73 3.59 -26.49
N GLU A 2 3.55 3.21 -25.99
CA GLU A 2 3.46 2.44 -24.74
C GLU A 2 3.97 1.04 -25.03
N THR A 3 5.02 0.63 -24.32
CA THR A 3 5.45 -0.76 -24.35
C THR A 3 4.35 -1.59 -23.69
N PRO A 4 3.74 -2.57 -24.38
CA PRO A 4 2.74 -3.41 -23.75
C PRO A 4 3.39 -4.12 -22.57
N LEU A 5 2.80 -3.95 -21.38
CA LEU A 5 3.25 -4.66 -20.19
C LEU A 5 3.23 -6.16 -20.50
N PRO A 6 4.30 -6.90 -20.14
CA PRO A 6 4.28 -8.34 -20.32
C PRO A 6 3.04 -8.91 -19.62
N PRO A 7 2.39 -9.94 -20.19
CA PRO A 7 1.26 -10.58 -19.53
C PRO A 7 1.67 -10.94 -18.10
N LEU A 8 0.78 -10.67 -17.14
CA LEU A 8 0.97 -10.96 -15.71
C LEU A 8 1.02 -12.49 -15.52
N ALA A 9 2.10 -13.12 -15.97
CA ALA A 9 2.16 -14.57 -16.05
C ALA A 9 2.15 -15.20 -14.65
N GLU A 10 2.64 -14.50 -13.62
CA GLU A 10 2.52 -14.92 -12.22
C GLU A 10 2.46 -13.70 -11.28
N VAL A 11 1.45 -13.66 -10.39
CA VAL A 11 1.39 -12.67 -9.31
C VAL A 11 2.43 -13.04 -8.26
N SER A 12 3.41 -12.15 -8.04
CA SER A 12 4.49 -12.41 -7.07
C SER A 12 3.95 -12.58 -5.65
N THR A 13 4.66 -13.35 -4.81
CA THR A 13 4.37 -13.47 -3.38
C THR A 13 4.36 -12.12 -2.65
N ALA A 14 5.14 -11.14 -3.12
CA ALA A 14 5.14 -9.80 -2.57
C ALA A 14 3.83 -9.06 -2.86
N ALA A 15 3.31 -9.16 -4.10
CA ALA A 15 2.02 -8.59 -4.45
C ALA A 15 0.88 -9.24 -3.65
N LEU A 16 0.88 -10.58 -3.51
CA LEU A 16 -0.09 -11.27 -2.67
C LEU A 16 -0.04 -10.82 -1.21
N ALA A 17 1.15 -10.52 -0.68
CA ALA A 17 1.29 -10.01 0.69
C ALA A 17 0.70 -8.61 0.87
N VAL A 18 0.76 -7.75 -0.16
CA VAL A 18 0.11 -6.43 -0.14
C VAL A 18 -1.41 -6.58 -0.12
N LEU A 19 -1.97 -7.46 -0.96
CA LEU A 19 -3.41 -7.74 -0.97
C LEU A 19 -3.88 -8.32 0.37
N ALA A 20 -3.14 -9.26 0.95
CA ALA A 20 -3.45 -9.83 2.26
C ALA A 20 -3.37 -8.78 3.39
N GLU A 21 -2.39 -7.88 3.33
CA GLU A 21 -2.26 -6.78 4.29
C GLU A 21 -3.43 -5.81 4.19
N ARG A 22 -3.86 -5.45 2.97
CA ARG A 22 -5.05 -4.62 2.74
C ARG A 22 -6.30 -5.28 3.31
N GLN A 23 -6.50 -6.58 3.05
CA GLN A 23 -7.61 -7.33 3.65
C GLN A 23 -7.56 -7.30 5.18
N ARG A 24 -6.37 -7.45 5.78
CA ARG A 24 -6.21 -7.36 7.23
C ARG A 24 -6.50 -5.95 7.76
N GLN A 25 -6.17 -4.88 7.03
CA GLN A 25 -6.50 -3.51 7.43
C GLN A 25 -8.01 -3.31 7.53
N ILE A 26 -8.75 -3.85 6.55
CA ILE A 26 -10.22 -3.84 6.53
C ILE A 26 -10.78 -4.65 7.70
N THR A 27 -10.39 -5.93 7.82
CA THR A 27 -11.04 -6.86 8.77
C THR A 27 -10.67 -6.63 10.22
N ARG A 28 -9.44 -6.16 10.49
CA ARG A 28 -8.94 -5.97 11.86
C ARG A 28 -9.13 -4.55 12.37
N TYR A 29 -9.00 -3.54 11.50
CA TYR A 29 -8.97 -2.14 11.91
C TYR A 29 -10.12 -1.30 11.35
N GLY A 30 -10.98 -1.89 10.50
CA GLY A 30 -12.13 -1.18 9.93
C GLY A 30 -11.76 -0.13 8.89
N HIS A 31 -10.57 -0.22 8.28
CA HIS A 31 -10.15 0.66 7.18
C HIS A 31 -10.85 0.27 5.87
N THR A 32 -12.17 0.47 5.81
CA THR A 32 -13.01 0.23 4.64
C THR A 32 -12.84 1.33 3.59
N ALA A 33 -13.32 1.10 2.36
CA ALA A 33 -13.37 2.13 1.33
C ALA A 33 -14.08 3.40 1.80
N ASP A 34 -15.23 3.27 2.48
CA ASP A 34 -15.95 4.42 3.03
C ASP A 34 -15.14 5.18 4.08
N ALA A 35 -14.37 4.47 4.91
CA ALA A 35 -13.51 5.10 5.92
C ALA A 35 -12.32 5.82 5.28
N ASP A 36 -11.77 5.25 4.21
CA ASP A 36 -10.71 5.86 3.42
C ASP A 36 -11.21 7.11 2.68
N ASP A 37 -12.42 7.08 2.12
CA ASP A 37 -13.05 8.20 1.42
C ASP A 37 -13.43 9.35 2.38
N ALA A 38 -13.79 9.02 3.63
CA ALA A 38 -14.06 9.99 4.68
C ALA A 38 -12.79 10.64 5.28
N ALA A 39 -11.61 10.07 5.03
CA ALA A 39 -10.36 10.60 5.54
C ALA A 39 -9.92 11.88 4.80
N PRO A 40 -9.07 12.74 5.40
CA PRO A 40 -8.49 13.86 4.68
C PRO A 40 -7.75 13.40 3.42
N ARG A 41 -7.88 14.11 2.30
CA ARG A 41 -7.38 13.72 0.96
C ARG A 41 -5.98 13.09 0.94
N GLN A 42 -5.02 13.64 1.68
CA GLN A 42 -3.63 13.17 1.69
C GLN A 42 -3.30 12.18 2.83
N HIS A 43 -4.30 11.71 3.57
CA HIS A 43 -4.10 10.95 4.81
C HIS A 43 -3.39 9.61 4.58
N LEU A 44 -3.88 8.79 3.65
CA LEU A 44 -3.33 7.46 3.39
C LEU A 44 -1.89 7.53 2.87
N LEU A 45 -1.61 8.46 1.94
CA LEU A 45 -0.26 8.69 1.44
C LEU A 45 0.70 9.17 2.53
N ARG A 46 0.26 10.06 3.43
CA ARG A 46 1.08 10.50 4.57
C ARG A 46 1.39 9.34 5.52
N LEU A 47 0.42 8.48 5.82
CA LEU A 47 0.66 7.28 6.63
C LEU A 47 1.60 6.29 5.94
N GLY A 48 1.41 6.06 4.63
CA GLY A 48 2.30 5.23 3.81
C GLY A 48 3.73 5.78 3.82
N HIS A 49 3.89 7.10 3.70
CA HIS A 49 5.18 7.76 3.77
C HIS A 49 5.90 7.52 5.12
N VAL A 50 5.19 7.61 6.25
CA VAL A 50 5.78 7.30 7.57
C VAL A 50 6.30 5.86 7.64
N PHE A 51 5.54 4.88 7.11
CA PHE A 51 6.01 3.50 7.08
C PHE A 51 7.21 3.30 6.16
N LEU A 52 7.26 4.00 5.02
CA LEU A 52 8.41 3.94 4.10
C LEU A 52 9.66 4.57 4.71
N LEU A 53 9.54 5.71 5.39
CA LEU A 53 10.67 6.34 6.08
C LEU A 53 11.23 5.43 7.19
N ASP A 54 10.38 4.85 8.03
CA ASP A 54 10.83 3.92 9.08
C ASP A 54 11.47 2.65 8.47
N ALA A 55 10.95 2.14 7.34
CA ALA A 55 11.58 1.04 6.62
C ALA A 55 12.96 1.42 6.06
N ALA A 56 13.10 2.61 5.48
CA ALA A 56 14.36 3.12 4.94
C ALA A 56 15.40 3.33 6.06
N ASP A 57 14.99 3.96 7.17
CA ASP A 57 15.85 4.20 8.33
C ASP A 57 16.39 2.92 8.95
N LEU A 58 15.60 1.83 8.95
CA LEU A 58 16.05 0.52 9.39
C LEU A 58 17.03 -0.11 8.40
N LEU A 59 16.78 0.00 7.09
CA LEU A 59 17.67 -0.50 6.04
C LEU A 59 19.06 0.17 6.08
N SER A 60 19.12 1.47 6.37
CA SER A 60 20.37 2.23 6.41
C SER A 60 21.35 1.77 7.51
N ARG A 61 20.89 1.01 8.51
CA ARG A 61 21.70 0.61 9.68
C ARG A 61 22.41 -0.74 9.55
N ARG A 62 22.44 -1.35 8.36
CA ARG A 62 22.85 -2.76 8.14
C ARG A 62 22.01 -3.71 9.03
N PRO A 63 20.72 -3.86 8.72
CA PRO A 63 19.77 -4.56 9.58
C PRO A 63 20.13 -6.05 9.74
N ASN A 64 19.88 -6.57 10.93
CA ASN A 64 19.87 -8.01 11.18
C ASN A 64 18.60 -8.67 10.54
N PRO A 65 18.52 -10.01 10.49
CA PRO A 65 17.37 -10.69 9.86
C PRO A 65 15.98 -10.36 10.45
N ALA A 66 15.90 -10.10 11.75
CA ALA A 66 14.64 -9.72 12.38
C ALA A 66 14.23 -8.29 11.97
N GLU A 67 15.19 -7.39 11.85
CA GLU A 67 14.99 -6.04 11.33
C GLU A 67 14.58 -6.06 9.85
N LEU A 68 15.17 -6.93 9.02
CA LEU A 68 14.73 -7.14 7.64
C LEU A 68 13.28 -7.61 7.55
N THR A 69 12.84 -8.47 8.46
CA THR A 69 11.43 -8.88 8.55
C THR A 69 10.52 -7.69 8.87
N ARG A 70 10.97 -6.78 9.77
CA ARG A 70 10.24 -5.55 10.11
C ARG A 70 10.21 -4.56 8.95
N VAL A 71 11.33 -4.36 8.25
CA VAL A 71 11.41 -3.55 7.02
C VAL A 71 10.40 -4.06 6.00
N ARG A 72 10.40 -5.36 5.70
CA ARG A 72 9.46 -5.96 4.75
C ARG A 72 8.02 -5.70 5.16
N ARG A 73 7.68 -5.89 6.44
CA ARG A 73 6.33 -5.62 6.95
C ARG A 73 5.91 -4.16 6.72
N LYS A 74 6.79 -3.20 7.01
CA LYS A 74 6.51 -1.77 6.81
C LYS A 74 6.32 -1.41 5.35
N ALA A 75 7.16 -1.93 4.46
CA ALA A 75 7.00 -1.74 3.03
C ALA A 75 5.66 -2.30 2.53
N VAL A 76 5.26 -3.48 2.99
CA VAL A 76 3.96 -4.09 2.66
C VAL A 76 2.79 -3.25 3.18
N GLN A 77 2.88 -2.74 4.42
CA GLN A 77 1.87 -1.85 5.01
C GLN A 77 1.72 -0.55 4.22
N ALA A 78 2.84 0.07 3.83
CA ALA A 78 2.84 1.27 3.00
C ALA A 78 2.22 1.00 1.62
N ALA A 79 2.61 -0.10 0.96
CA ALA A 79 2.07 -0.47 -0.34
C ALA A 79 0.56 -0.72 -0.29
N ALA A 80 0.05 -1.32 0.79
CA ALA A 80 -1.39 -1.52 0.98
C ALA A 80 -2.15 -0.19 1.15
N LEU A 81 -1.54 0.81 1.80
CA LEU A 81 -2.11 2.17 1.86
C LEU A 81 -2.07 2.88 0.51
N CYS A 82 -1.01 2.69 -0.28
CA CYS A 82 -0.97 3.19 -1.65
C CYS A 82 -2.05 2.55 -2.52
N LEU A 83 -2.29 1.24 -2.38
CA LEU A 83 -3.37 0.55 -3.07
C LEU A 83 -4.74 1.14 -2.70
N ALA A 84 -5.00 1.34 -1.41
CA ALA A 84 -6.23 1.96 -0.92
C ALA A 84 -6.44 3.38 -1.49
N GLU A 85 -5.37 4.17 -1.58
CA GLU A 85 -5.43 5.51 -2.17
C GLU A 85 -5.68 5.47 -3.68
N ILE A 86 -5.08 4.53 -4.42
CA ILE A 86 -5.36 4.34 -5.85
C ILE A 86 -6.84 4.02 -6.04
N GLU A 87 -7.39 3.08 -5.26
CA GLU A 87 -8.81 2.73 -5.31
C GLU A 87 -9.72 3.95 -5.04
N ARG A 88 -9.32 4.83 -4.11
CA ARG A 88 -10.02 6.09 -3.81
C ARG A 88 -9.97 7.07 -4.98
N ILE A 89 -8.78 7.26 -5.58
CA ILE A 89 -8.60 8.11 -6.76
C ILE A 89 -9.43 7.58 -7.94
N ASP A 90 -9.43 6.27 -8.18
CA ASP A 90 -10.20 5.65 -9.26
C ASP A 90 -11.71 5.89 -9.07
N ARG A 91 -12.22 5.82 -7.83
CA ARG A 91 -13.61 6.19 -7.51
C ARG A 91 -13.90 7.66 -7.77
N GLU A 92 -13.02 8.57 -7.36
CA GLU A 92 -13.17 10.01 -7.64
C GLU A 92 -13.18 10.30 -9.14
N LEU A 93 -12.31 9.65 -9.91
CA LEU A 93 -12.23 9.80 -11.37
C LEU A 93 -13.49 9.27 -12.06
N ALA A 94 -14.02 8.13 -11.60
CA ALA A 94 -15.27 7.58 -12.12
C ALA A 94 -16.46 8.51 -11.84
N ALA A 95 -16.55 9.10 -10.65
CA ALA A 95 -17.63 10.01 -10.29
C ALA A 95 -17.58 11.38 -11.00
N GLY A 96 -16.40 11.83 -11.44
CA GLY A 96 -16.23 13.07 -12.20
C GLY A 96 -16.41 12.93 -13.71
N ALA A 97 -16.67 11.71 -14.21
CA ALA A 97 -16.90 11.43 -15.63
C ALA A 97 -18.39 11.44 -16.03
N ASP A 98 -19.29 11.52 -15.04
CA ASP A 98 -20.75 11.69 -15.18
C ASP A 98 -21.16 13.18 -15.12
#